data_AF-B7FP01-F1
#
_entry.id   AF-B7FP01-F1
#
_cell.length_a   1.000
_cell.length_b   1.000
_cell.length_c   1.000
_cell.angle_alpha   90.00
_cell.angle_beta   90.00
_cell.angle_gamma   90.00
#
_symmetry.space_group_name_H-M   'P 1'
#
loop_
_entity.id
_entity.type
_entity.pdbx_description
1 polymer ?
#
loop_
_entity_poly.entity_id
_entity_poly.type
_entity_poly.pdbx_seq_one_letter_code
_entity_poly.pdbx_strand_id
1 'polypeptide(L)'
;MIRMFGSKCLPENPPGDIYVENNQESLNIDLERLKATIAKIRDLMGYRTYDVSLLLVDDQEMRETNEETRGMDEPTDVLSFPFTEAIEPGVLTPPVVDIGDYYNMGDMMIDVPYVIRACQDDAKYSHSDLEDEDRGVSAAMAMVMDPEERINMLLVHGMLHLVGYDHIDDDDYQLMVAKEEEILRLLGKKAE
;
A
#
# COMPACT_ATOMS: atom_id res chain seq x y z
N MET A 1 23.90 -9.73 -24.09
CA MET A 1 23.76 -8.56 -23.20
C MET A 1 23.00 -9.07 -22.00
N ILE A 2 23.72 -9.25 -20.88
CA ILE A 2 23.21 -9.92 -19.69
C ILE A 2 22.23 -8.95 -19.04
N ARG A 3 20.95 -9.33 -18.92
CA ARG A 3 19.95 -8.59 -18.15
C ARG A 3 20.47 -8.48 -16.71
N MET A 4 20.66 -7.27 -16.22
CA MET A 4 20.85 -7.04 -14.80
C MET A 4 19.50 -6.62 -14.23
N PHE A 5 18.80 -7.56 -13.60
CA PHE A 5 17.59 -7.25 -12.87
C PHE A 5 17.96 -6.50 -11.55
N GLY A 6 16.95 -6.00 -10.85
CA GLY A 6 16.97 -4.95 -9.82
C GLY A 6 18.24 -4.67 -8.98
N SER A 7 19.09 -3.80 -9.50
CA SER A 7 19.84 -2.88 -8.64
C SER A 7 19.71 -1.45 -9.20
N LYS A 8 19.30 -0.52 -8.33
CA LYS A 8 19.14 0.94 -8.48
C LYS A 8 18.97 1.47 -9.92
N CYS A 9 17.76 1.95 -10.24
CA CYS A 9 17.36 2.76 -11.40
C CYS A 9 18.48 3.12 -12.41
N LEU A 10 18.86 2.16 -13.25
CA LEU A 10 19.51 2.46 -14.51
C LEU A 10 18.42 2.67 -15.58
N PRO A 11 18.51 3.69 -16.45
CA PRO A 11 17.49 4.02 -17.46
C PRO A 11 17.05 2.85 -18.35
N GLU A 12 17.94 1.88 -18.54
CA GLU A 12 17.76 0.71 -19.39
C GLU A 12 16.93 -0.43 -18.77
N ASN A 13 16.62 -0.39 -17.47
CA ASN A 13 15.89 -1.48 -16.83
C ASN A 13 14.37 -1.37 -17.06
N PRO A 14 13.70 -2.44 -17.51
CA PRO A 14 12.25 -2.45 -17.63
C PRO A 14 11.60 -2.31 -16.25
N PRO A 15 10.42 -1.66 -16.14
CA PRO A 15 9.65 -1.67 -14.91
C PRO A 15 9.21 -3.10 -14.58
N GLY A 16 8.98 -3.37 -13.30
CA GLY A 16 8.33 -4.60 -12.85
C GLY A 16 6.86 -4.60 -13.27
N ASP A 17 6.25 -5.77 -13.25
CA ASP A 17 4.84 -5.96 -13.54
C ASP A 17 3.97 -5.47 -12.37
N ILE A 18 2.73 -5.09 -12.69
CA ILE A 18 1.72 -4.71 -11.70
C ILE A 18 0.50 -5.57 -11.96
N TYR A 19 0.18 -6.42 -10.99
CA TYR A 19 -0.96 -7.32 -11.05
C TYR A 19 -2.09 -6.72 -10.20
N VAL A 20 -3.28 -6.59 -10.79
CA VAL A 20 -4.47 -6.13 -10.08
C VAL A 20 -5.60 -7.08 -10.41
N GLU A 21 -6.14 -7.71 -9.37
CA GLU A 21 -7.32 -8.56 -9.44
C GLU A 21 -8.45 -7.93 -8.62
N ASN A 22 -9.67 -7.98 -9.14
CA ASN A 22 -10.83 -7.35 -8.52
C ASN A 22 -11.95 -8.38 -8.36
N ASN A 23 -12.10 -8.89 -7.14
CA ASN A 23 -13.04 -9.94 -6.75
C ASN A 23 -14.26 -9.39 -6.00
N GLN A 24 -14.35 -8.07 -5.83
CA GLN A 24 -15.50 -7.40 -5.22
C GLN A 24 -16.38 -6.68 -6.26
N GLU A 25 -17.64 -6.43 -5.89
CA GLU A 25 -18.64 -5.75 -6.74
C GLU A 25 -19.21 -4.46 -6.11
N SER A 26 -18.75 -4.07 -4.92
CA SER A 26 -19.29 -2.96 -4.13
C SER A 26 -18.94 -1.57 -4.67
N LEU A 27 -17.82 -1.43 -5.38
CA LEU A 27 -17.36 -0.19 -5.99
C LEU A 27 -16.84 -0.45 -7.40
N ASN A 28 -17.27 0.38 -8.35
CA ASN A 28 -16.74 0.36 -9.71
C ASN A 28 -15.40 1.10 -9.76
N ILE A 29 -14.30 0.35 -9.83
CA ILE A 29 -12.94 0.89 -9.78
C ILE A 29 -12.31 0.88 -11.17
N ASP A 30 -11.72 2.01 -11.58
CA ASP A 30 -10.89 2.10 -12.78
C ASP A 30 -9.53 1.43 -12.52
N LEU A 31 -9.41 0.16 -12.93
CA LEU A 31 -8.21 -0.64 -12.72
C LEU A 31 -6.98 -0.08 -13.43
N GLU A 32 -7.13 0.60 -14.56
CA GLU A 32 -6.00 1.18 -15.29
C GLU A 32 -5.47 2.43 -14.59
N ARG A 33 -6.38 3.27 -14.06
CA ARG A 33 -6.01 4.37 -13.18
C ARG A 33 -5.35 3.87 -11.90
N LEU A 34 -5.87 2.80 -11.31
CA LEU A 34 -5.31 2.19 -10.10
C LEU A 34 -3.88 1.68 -10.34
N LYS A 35 -3.65 0.93 -11.42
CA LYS A 35 -2.30 0.50 -11.83
C LYS A 35 -1.36 1.68 -12.05
N ALA A 36 -1.83 2.77 -12.66
CA ALA A 36 -1.03 3.98 -12.85
C ALA A 36 -0.64 4.63 -11.51
N THR A 37 -1.56 4.65 -10.53
CA THR A 37 -1.26 5.11 -9.17
C THR A 37 -0.21 4.23 -8.50
N ILE A 38 -0.37 2.90 -8.53
CA ILE A 38 0.61 1.94 -7.97
C ILE A 38 1.99 2.13 -8.63
N ALA A 39 2.04 2.28 -9.96
CA ALA A 39 3.28 2.53 -10.68
C ALA A 39 3.99 3.81 -10.20
N LYS A 40 3.23 4.88 -9.95
CA LYS A 40 3.76 6.15 -9.43
C LYS A 40 4.28 6.00 -8.00
N ILE A 41 3.53 5.34 -7.11
CA ILE A 41 3.97 5.05 -5.73
C ILE A 41 5.28 4.26 -5.74
N ARG A 42 5.31 3.16 -6.51
CA ARG A 42 6.48 2.30 -6.67
C ARG A 42 7.72 3.07 -7.11
N ASP A 43 7.56 3.98 -8.07
CA ASP A 43 8.66 4.81 -8.58
C ASP A 43 9.14 5.82 -7.54
N LEU A 44 8.22 6.47 -6.80
CA LEU A 44 8.54 7.38 -5.70
C LEU A 44 9.29 6.70 -4.55
N MET A 45 9.06 5.41 -4.35
CA MET A 45 9.76 4.59 -3.36
C MET A 45 11.12 4.07 -3.87
N GLY A 46 11.43 4.23 -5.16
CA GLY A 46 12.68 3.76 -5.77
C GLY A 46 12.67 2.29 -6.20
N TYR A 47 11.51 1.65 -6.22
CA TYR A 47 11.33 0.22 -6.53
C TYR A 47 10.71 -0.03 -7.90
N ARG A 48 10.89 0.89 -8.87
CA ARG A 48 10.29 0.84 -10.22
C ARG A 48 10.37 -0.52 -10.92
N THR A 49 11.43 -1.29 -10.67
CA THR A 49 11.72 -2.57 -11.32
C THR A 49 11.15 -3.79 -10.58
N TYR A 50 10.46 -3.59 -9.46
CA TYR A 50 9.91 -4.68 -8.65
C TYR A 50 8.44 -4.92 -8.99
N ASP A 51 8.04 -6.18 -9.00
CA ASP A 51 6.66 -6.59 -9.16
C ASP A 51 5.85 -6.24 -7.91
N VAL A 52 4.56 -5.97 -8.08
CA VAL A 52 3.61 -5.76 -6.98
C VAL A 52 2.24 -6.27 -7.38
N SER A 53 1.56 -6.95 -6.45
CA SER A 53 0.19 -7.44 -6.65
C SER A 53 -0.79 -6.71 -5.74
N LEU A 54 -1.99 -6.50 -6.24
CA LEU A 54 -3.12 -5.99 -5.47
C LEU A 54 -4.36 -6.84 -5.74
N LEU A 55 -4.96 -7.35 -4.66
CA LEU A 55 -6.27 -8.00 -4.67
C LEU A 55 -7.29 -7.05 -4.03
N LEU A 56 -8.37 -6.76 -4.74
CA LEU A 56 -9.54 -6.05 -4.21
C LEU A 56 -10.61 -7.08 -3.91
N VAL A 57 -11.05 -7.14 -2.66
CA VAL A 57 -11.82 -8.28 -2.13
C VAL A 57 -13.02 -7.81 -1.31
N ASP A 58 -13.85 -8.77 -0.91
CA ASP A 58 -14.97 -8.56 0.01
C ASP A 58 -14.61 -8.94 1.46
N ASP A 59 -15.55 -8.70 2.38
CA ASP A 59 -15.40 -8.98 3.80
C ASP A 59 -15.12 -10.46 4.10
N GLN A 60 -15.65 -11.36 3.28
CA GLN A 60 -15.51 -12.79 3.54
C GLN A 60 -14.08 -13.23 3.25
N GLU A 61 -13.57 -12.92 2.05
CA GLU A 61 -12.21 -13.29 1.65
C GLU A 61 -11.17 -12.60 2.54
N MET A 62 -11.42 -11.33 2.91
CA MET A 62 -10.58 -10.59 3.85
C MET A 62 -10.54 -11.24 5.23
N ARG A 63 -11.70 -11.55 5.82
CA ARG A 63 -11.79 -12.18 7.15
C ARG A 63 -11.12 -13.55 7.17
N GLU A 64 -11.36 -14.38 6.17
CA GLU A 64 -10.72 -15.70 6.04
C GLU A 64 -9.19 -15.56 6.02
N THR A 65 -8.68 -14.63 5.20
CA THR A 65 -7.23 -14.39 5.11
C THR A 65 -6.65 -13.80 6.41
N ASN A 66 -7.38 -12.91 7.09
CA ASN A 66 -6.95 -12.32 8.35
C ASN A 66 -6.91 -13.35 9.49
N GLU A 67 -7.87 -14.28 9.52
CA GLU A 67 -7.87 -15.40 10.45
C GLU A 67 -6.68 -16.33 10.19
N GLU A 68 -6.44 -16.70 8.92
CA GLU A 68 -5.35 -17.60 8.55
C GLU A 68 -3.96 -17.02 8.83
N THR A 69 -3.77 -15.72 8.61
CA THR A 69 -2.45 -15.08 8.65
C THR A 69 -2.14 -14.39 9.98
N ARG A 70 -3.15 -13.84 10.67
CA ARG A 70 -3.00 -13.10 11.93
C ARG A 70 -3.79 -13.71 13.10
N GLY A 71 -4.64 -14.72 12.87
CA GLY A 71 -5.50 -15.31 13.90
C GLY A 71 -6.66 -14.41 14.32
N MET A 72 -7.02 -13.44 13.48
CA MET A 72 -8.08 -12.45 13.74
C MET A 72 -9.32 -12.77 12.92
N ASP A 73 -10.39 -13.22 13.57
CA ASP A 73 -11.66 -13.62 12.94
C ASP A 73 -12.56 -12.40 12.63
N GLU A 74 -12.01 -11.39 11.97
CA GLU A 74 -12.70 -10.18 11.55
C GLU A 74 -12.06 -9.58 10.28
N PRO A 75 -12.82 -8.89 9.42
CA PRO A 75 -12.24 -8.18 8.29
C PRO A 75 -11.47 -6.93 8.75
N THR A 76 -10.50 -6.51 7.94
CA THR A 76 -9.76 -5.25 8.09
C THR A 76 -9.70 -4.54 6.74
N ASP A 77 -9.35 -3.26 6.74
CA ASP A 77 -9.21 -2.48 5.50
C ASP A 77 -8.13 -2.99 4.54
N VAL A 78 -6.93 -3.32 5.04
CA VAL A 78 -5.79 -3.76 4.23
C VAL A 78 -4.93 -4.81 4.92
N LEU A 79 -4.46 -5.79 4.14
CA LEU A 79 -3.37 -6.70 4.49
C LEU A 79 -2.22 -6.52 3.51
N SER A 80 -0.98 -6.73 3.99
CA SER A 80 0.23 -6.62 3.18
C SER A 80 1.16 -7.78 3.49
N PHE A 81 1.60 -8.45 2.43
CA PHE A 81 2.39 -9.67 2.48
C PHE A 81 3.73 -9.42 1.78
N PRO A 82 4.77 -8.98 2.49
CA PRO A 82 6.07 -8.71 1.88
C PRO A 82 6.67 -10.00 1.31
N PHE A 83 7.21 -9.92 0.09
CA PHE A 83 7.87 -11.07 -0.55
C PHE A 83 9.22 -11.40 0.09
N THR A 84 9.92 -10.39 0.62
CA THR A 84 11.25 -10.52 1.22
C THR A 84 11.37 -9.61 2.43
N GLU A 85 12.14 -10.05 3.43
CA GLU A 85 12.44 -9.24 4.60
C GLU A 85 13.26 -7.99 4.25
N ALA A 86 12.88 -6.86 4.81
CA ALA A 86 13.63 -5.62 4.74
C ALA A 86 14.82 -5.66 5.72
N ILE A 87 15.91 -4.99 5.36
CA ILE A 87 17.08 -4.80 6.22
C ILE A 87 16.81 -3.70 7.26
N GLU A 88 16.17 -2.63 6.79
CA GLU A 88 15.72 -1.46 7.55
C GLU A 88 14.48 -0.88 6.82
N PRO A 89 13.64 -0.04 7.47
CA PRO A 89 12.46 0.53 6.84
C PRO A 89 12.74 1.16 5.47
N GLY A 90 12.10 0.63 4.44
CA GLY A 90 12.26 1.09 3.06
C GLY A 90 13.44 0.49 2.30
N VAL A 91 14.18 -0.46 2.87
CA VAL A 91 15.35 -1.09 2.24
C VAL A 91 15.19 -2.61 2.18
N LEU A 92 14.78 -3.10 1.01
CA LEU A 92 14.66 -4.54 0.75
C LEU A 92 16.01 -5.22 0.63
N THR A 93 16.09 -6.47 1.10
CA THR A 93 17.26 -7.33 0.88
C THR A 93 17.44 -7.58 -0.62
N PRO A 94 18.59 -7.25 -1.23
CA PRO A 94 18.84 -7.57 -2.63
C PRO A 94 18.87 -9.09 -2.84
N PRO A 95 18.30 -9.60 -3.95
CA PRO A 95 18.30 -11.03 -4.18
C PRO A 95 19.71 -11.56 -4.44
N VAL A 96 19.97 -12.77 -3.96
CA VAL A 96 21.27 -13.43 -4.12
C VAL A 96 21.56 -13.78 -5.58
N VAL A 97 20.49 -13.98 -6.37
CA VAL A 97 20.55 -14.28 -7.79
C VAL A 97 19.83 -13.20 -8.59
N ASP A 98 20.44 -12.81 -9.70
CA ASP A 98 19.93 -11.73 -10.53
C ASP A 98 18.91 -12.25 -11.55
N ILE A 99 17.72 -12.58 -11.06
CA ILE A 99 16.61 -13.16 -11.81
C ILE A 99 15.35 -12.34 -11.53
N GLY A 100 14.63 -11.95 -12.59
CA GLY A 100 13.43 -11.09 -12.51
C GLY A 100 12.42 -11.50 -11.44
N ASP A 101 12.13 -12.80 -11.35
CA ASP A 101 11.16 -13.39 -10.41
C ASP A 101 11.47 -13.09 -8.92
N TYR A 102 12.72 -12.71 -8.59
CA TYR A 102 13.10 -12.36 -7.22
C TYR A 102 12.99 -10.86 -6.91
N TYR A 103 12.59 -10.05 -7.88
CA TYR A 103 12.33 -8.62 -7.70
C TYR A 103 10.84 -8.39 -7.55
N ASN A 104 10.32 -8.73 -6.38
CA ASN A 104 8.92 -8.61 -6.03
C ASN A 104 8.80 -7.93 -4.66
N MET A 105 7.91 -6.93 -4.54
CA MET A 105 7.63 -6.25 -3.26
C MET A 105 6.72 -7.11 -2.37
N GLY A 106 5.77 -7.81 -2.99
CA GLY A 106 4.78 -8.64 -2.35
C GLY A 106 3.37 -8.31 -2.80
N ASP A 107 2.42 -8.76 -1.99
CA ASP A 107 1.00 -8.71 -2.29
C ASP A 107 0.26 -7.81 -1.29
N MET A 108 -0.65 -7.00 -1.81
CA MET A 108 -1.61 -6.24 -1.01
C MET A 108 -3.01 -6.80 -1.23
N MET A 109 -3.82 -6.77 -0.18
CA MET A 109 -5.23 -7.13 -0.23
C MET A 109 -6.03 -6.00 0.42
N ILE A 110 -7.02 -5.45 -0.27
CA ILE A 110 -7.87 -4.35 0.24
C ILE A 110 -9.33 -4.80 0.22
N ASP A 111 -9.98 -4.70 1.37
CA ASP A 111 -11.41 -4.96 1.53
C ASP A 111 -12.21 -3.69 1.19
N VAL A 112 -12.79 -3.68 -0.01
CA VAL A 112 -13.48 -2.49 -0.52
C VAL A 112 -14.80 -2.21 0.23
N PRO A 113 -15.66 -3.22 0.52
CA PRO A 113 -16.80 -3.02 1.40
C PRO A 113 -16.43 -2.46 2.77
N TYR A 114 -15.36 -2.94 3.41
CA TYR A 114 -14.88 -2.40 4.68
C TYR A 114 -14.51 -0.92 4.55
N VAL A 115 -13.73 -0.56 3.53
CA VAL A 115 -13.33 0.83 3.27
C VAL A 115 -14.54 1.74 3.09
N ILE A 116 -15.56 1.30 2.35
CA ILE A 116 -16.81 2.05 2.18
C ILE A 116 -17.49 2.29 3.52
N ARG A 117 -17.61 1.25 4.37
CA ARG A 117 -18.22 1.38 5.69
C ARG A 117 -17.43 2.32 6.59
N ALA A 118 -16.10 2.20 6.62
CA ALA A 118 -15.22 3.07 7.39
C ALA A 118 -15.43 4.54 7.00
N CYS A 119 -15.44 4.85 5.70
CA CYS A 119 -15.72 6.21 5.21
C CYS A 119 -17.10 6.73 5.64
N GLN A 120 -18.12 5.86 5.64
CA GLN A 120 -19.48 6.23 6.08
C GLN A 120 -19.59 6.43 7.58
N ASP A 121 -18.84 5.65 8.38
CA ASP A 121 -18.84 5.76 9.82
C ASP A 121 -18.09 7.01 10.27
N ASP A 122 -16.92 7.28 9.67
CA ASP A 122 -16.16 8.52 9.91
C ASP A 122 -17.00 9.77 9.59
N ALA A 123 -17.83 9.73 8.54
CA ALA A 123 -18.71 10.84 8.17
C ALA A 123 -19.79 11.17 9.22
N LYS A 124 -20.10 10.24 10.13
CA LYS A 124 -21.12 10.42 11.18
C LYS A 124 -20.56 11.11 12.42
N TYR A 125 -19.24 11.06 12.63
CA TYR A 125 -18.60 11.66 13.80
C TYR A 125 -18.20 13.11 13.51
N SER A 126 -18.44 14.00 14.48
CA SER A 126 -17.89 15.36 14.43
C SER A 126 -16.41 15.28 14.80
N HIS A 127 -15.52 15.56 13.85
CA HIS A 127 -14.06 15.58 14.06
C HIS A 127 -13.56 16.68 15.05
N SER A 128 -14.46 17.29 15.83
CA SER A 128 -14.15 18.31 16.85
C SER A 128 -13.48 17.74 18.10
N ASP A 129 -13.48 16.40 18.26
CA ASP A 129 -13.02 15.72 19.47
C ASP A 129 -11.73 14.92 19.24
N LEU A 130 -11.12 15.01 18.05
CA LEU A 130 -9.82 14.40 17.78
C LEU A 130 -8.75 15.24 18.50
N GLU A 131 -8.12 14.67 19.52
CA GLU A 131 -7.00 15.29 20.22
C GLU A 131 -5.80 15.40 19.27
N ASP A 132 -5.16 16.58 19.24
CA ASP A 132 -4.09 16.94 18.31
C ASP A 132 -2.80 16.09 18.43
N GLU A 133 -2.70 15.22 19.42
CA GLU A 133 -1.50 14.44 19.74
C GLU A 133 -1.38 13.13 18.95
N ASP A 134 -2.42 12.68 18.24
CA ASP A 134 -2.45 11.40 17.50
C ASP A 134 -2.48 11.58 15.97
N ARG A 135 -1.90 12.68 15.48
CA ARG A 135 -1.88 13.06 14.05
C ARG A 135 -0.91 12.20 13.24
N GLY A 136 -1.27 10.94 13.01
CA GLY A 136 -0.68 10.07 12.00
C GLY A 136 -1.57 9.91 10.77
N VAL A 137 -1.15 9.07 9.82
CA VAL A 137 -1.93 8.83 8.60
C VAL A 137 -3.25 8.15 8.86
N SER A 138 -3.39 7.36 9.92
CA SER A 138 -4.69 6.83 10.36
C SER A 138 -5.70 7.95 10.65
N ALA A 139 -5.28 9.03 11.31
CA ALA A 139 -6.12 10.20 11.54
C ALA A 139 -6.42 10.96 10.24
N ALA A 140 -5.44 11.11 9.35
CA ALA A 140 -5.65 11.72 8.03
C ALA A 140 -6.61 10.90 7.16
N MET A 141 -6.50 9.56 7.20
CA MET A 141 -7.41 8.64 6.54
C MET A 141 -8.82 8.89 7.05
N ALA A 142 -9.04 8.93 8.37
CA ALA A 142 -10.35 9.18 8.97
C ALA A 142 -11.02 10.51 8.55
N MET A 143 -10.31 11.42 7.89
CA MET A 143 -10.86 12.66 7.33
C MET A 143 -11.29 12.54 5.85
N VAL A 144 -10.96 11.43 5.19
CA VAL A 144 -11.27 11.15 3.78
C VAL A 144 -12.53 10.29 3.67
N MET A 145 -13.61 10.89 3.18
CA MET A 145 -14.92 10.23 3.05
C MET A 145 -15.15 9.57 1.69
N ASP A 146 -14.27 9.83 0.72
CA ASP A 146 -14.35 9.21 -0.61
C ASP A 146 -13.60 7.86 -0.61
N PRO A 147 -14.28 6.74 -0.90
CA PRO A 147 -13.65 5.42 -0.87
C PRO A 147 -12.49 5.27 -1.87
N GLU A 148 -12.56 5.89 -3.07
CA GLU A 148 -11.45 5.83 -4.03
C GLU A 148 -10.21 6.57 -3.51
N GLU A 149 -10.40 7.74 -2.90
CA GLU A 149 -9.32 8.48 -2.25
C GLU A 149 -8.74 7.70 -1.05
N ARG A 150 -9.60 7.07 -0.23
CA ARG A 150 -9.14 6.22 0.88
C ARG A 150 -8.34 5.02 0.38
N ILE A 151 -8.76 4.36 -0.71
CA ILE A 151 -8.00 3.27 -1.35
C ILE A 151 -6.62 3.78 -1.76
N ASN A 152 -6.49 4.99 -2.34
CA ASN A 152 -5.17 5.53 -2.69
C ASN A 152 -4.27 5.73 -1.45
N MET A 153 -4.83 6.09 -0.30
CA MET A 153 -4.09 6.15 0.95
C MET A 153 -3.65 4.76 1.42
N LEU A 154 -4.54 3.76 1.33
CA LEU A 154 -4.22 2.37 1.68
C LEU A 154 -3.20 1.75 0.74
N LEU A 155 -3.14 2.16 -0.53
CA LEU A 155 -2.05 1.76 -1.43
C LEU A 155 -0.70 2.28 -0.95
N VAL A 156 -0.62 3.53 -0.51
CA VAL A 156 0.64 4.08 0.05
C VAL A 156 1.02 3.31 1.31
N HIS A 157 0.07 3.16 2.23
CA HIS A 157 0.24 2.45 3.50
C HIS A 157 0.71 1.01 3.30
N GLY A 158 -0.03 0.23 2.51
CA GLY A 158 0.29 -1.18 2.25
C GLY A 158 1.62 -1.36 1.53
N MET A 159 1.95 -0.51 0.55
CA MET A 159 3.25 -0.59 -0.13
C MET A 159 4.42 -0.25 0.80
N LEU A 160 4.24 0.64 1.77
CA LEU A 160 5.28 0.90 2.79
C LEU A 160 5.50 -0.32 3.69
N HIS A 161 4.43 -1.02 4.09
CA HIS A 161 4.56 -2.30 4.78
C HIS A 161 5.29 -3.35 3.93
N LEU A 162 5.06 -3.40 2.61
CA LEU A 162 5.79 -4.31 1.73
C LEU A 162 7.31 -4.07 1.70
N VAL A 163 7.77 -2.87 2.05
CA VAL A 163 9.20 -2.54 2.12
C VAL A 163 9.72 -2.39 3.56
N GLY A 164 8.97 -2.91 4.53
CA GLY A 164 9.41 -3.05 5.92
C GLY A 164 9.29 -1.80 6.78
N TYR A 165 8.46 -0.82 6.40
CA TYR A 165 7.98 0.13 7.41
C TYR A 165 6.95 -0.57 8.31
N ASP A 166 6.98 -0.32 9.61
CA ASP A 166 5.97 -0.80 10.55
C ASP A 166 5.64 0.23 11.65
N HIS A 167 4.84 -0.20 12.62
CA HIS A 167 4.41 0.62 13.77
C HIS A 167 4.74 -0.04 15.12
N ILE A 168 5.81 -0.83 15.20
CA ILE A 168 6.19 -1.58 16.41
C ILE A 168 6.77 -0.65 17.48
N ASP A 169 7.52 0.37 17.09
CA ASP A 169 8.02 1.40 18.00
C ASP A 169 7.76 2.84 17.50
N ASP A 170 7.90 3.80 18.42
CA ASP A 170 7.57 5.20 18.17
C ASP A 170 8.47 5.82 17.07
N ASP A 171 9.73 5.39 16.96
CA ASP A 171 10.68 5.95 15.99
C ASP A 171 10.35 5.46 14.58
N ASP A 172 10.08 4.16 14.41
CA ASP A 172 9.66 3.56 13.14
C ASP A 172 8.28 4.07 12.69
N TYR A 173 7.36 4.29 13.64
CA TYR A 173 6.07 4.92 13.38
C TYR A 173 6.23 6.32 12.76
N GLN A 174 7.09 7.18 13.34
CA GLN A 174 7.31 8.53 12.82
C GLN A 174 7.97 8.53 11.43
N LEU A 175 8.85 7.57 11.17
CA LEU A 175 9.45 7.38 9.84
C LEU A 175 8.38 7.00 8.80
N MET A 176 7.48 6.09 9.15
CA MET A 176 6.39 5.67 8.26
C MET A 176 5.45 6.84 7.98
N VAL A 177 4.99 7.56 9.00
CA VAL A 177 4.10 8.73 8.84
C VAL A 177 4.73 9.78 7.93
N ALA A 178 5.99 10.14 8.17
CA ALA A 178 6.70 11.11 7.34
C ALA A 178 6.78 10.66 5.88
N LYS A 179 6.94 9.35 5.64
CA LYS A 179 7.02 8.80 4.30
C LYS A 179 5.66 8.75 3.59
N GLU A 180 4.60 8.40 4.31
CA GLU A 180 3.24 8.44 3.79
C GLU A 180 2.85 9.86 3.37
N GLU A 181 3.09 10.86 4.24
CA GLU A 181 2.84 12.28 3.92
C GLU A 181 3.62 12.75 2.70
N GLU A 182 4.90 12.35 2.59
CA GLU A 182 5.74 12.67 1.43
C GLU A 182 5.12 12.13 0.14
N ILE A 183 4.78 10.85 0.10
CA ILE A 183 4.25 10.17 -1.09
C ILE A 183 2.88 10.73 -1.45
N LEU A 184 1.95 10.86 -0.50
CA LEU A 184 0.61 11.41 -0.72
C LEU A 184 0.67 12.83 -1.31
N ARG A 185 1.55 13.67 -0.77
CA ARG A 185 1.78 15.03 -1.31
C ARG A 185 2.29 15.00 -2.76
N LEU A 186 3.16 14.05 -3.11
CA LEU A 186 3.68 13.89 -4.48
C LEU A 186 2.65 13.27 -5.43
N LEU A 187 1.76 12.41 -4.94
CA LEU A 187 0.62 11.88 -5.69
C LEU A 187 -0.37 12.99 -6.06
N GLY A 188 -0.72 13.86 -5.10
CA GLY A 188 -1.67 14.96 -5.27
C GLY A 188 -1.19 16.12 -6.16
N LYS A 189 0.12 16.24 -6.41
CA LYS A 189 0.63 17.18 -7.43
C LYS A 189 0.24 16.68 -8.82
N LYS A 190 -0.63 17.43 -9.50
CA LYS A 190 -0.84 17.28 -10.95
C LYS A 190 0.51 17.49 -11.64
N ALA A 191 0.84 16.65 -12.62
CA ALA A 191 1.98 16.89 -13.49
C ALA A 191 1.77 18.27 -14.15
N GLU A 192 2.69 19.21 -13.89
CA GLU A 192 2.74 20.52 -14.55
C GLU A 192 3.10 20.38 -16.03
#